data_AF-A0A059LRH9-F1
#
_entry.id   AF-A0A059LRH9-F1
#
_cell.length_a   1.000
_cell.length_b   1.000
_cell.length_c   1.000
_cell.angle_alpha   90.00
_cell.angle_beta   90.00
_cell.angle_gamma   90.00
#
_symmetry.space_group_name_H-M   'P 1'
#
loop_
_entity.id
_entity.type
_entity.pdbx_description
1 polymer ?
#
loop_
_entity_poly.entity_id
_entity_poly.type
_entity_poly.pdbx_seq_one_letter_code
_entity_poly.pdbx_strand_id
1 'polypeptide(L)'
;MNSDWVSAHCIYADRGSRGSLRVLNFGASSTPSENDWHSALAAETRELEARRAATRLAESSQYRSVNVPRAPLRDGHSIPLVGLGTWKADRGQVRSAVHAALRAGYRHIDCAAVYQNEEEVGEAFAHVLGKGFVDRKELFVCSKLWNTDHAAPRVREACLRSLKALQLDYLDLYMVHWPVTGIAGPEIRPSLEETWSAMEALVSEGLVRSLGVSNFGRRKLERLLACARIPPAVLQVEAHPYWRNDALLSWARAQNLHVTAFSPLGSPDSASIFPRALPLDLRQEPAVLRVARGLHKDVGQVLIRWALEHGTSVIPKSTSPQRISSNLEVLDWCLGEESYRALSSLPVQQRMVNGASWLNPRGPYSTMEALWDEPEEGIPCPFPEPRIVAPSWATTVERGTSEQEDAKSGISPQLSASKEHDSSTPRSHAREARSPSLPASPVPPPL
;
A
#
# COMPACT_ATOMS: atom_id res chain seq x y z
N MET A 1 -79.12 -14.67 -18.20
CA MET A 1 -77.83 -14.37 -18.86
C MET A 1 -76.91 -13.74 -17.82
N ASN A 2 -76.19 -14.56 -17.06
CA ASN A 2 -75.02 -14.13 -16.30
C ASN A 2 -73.98 -15.23 -16.58
N SER A 3 -73.14 -14.99 -17.57
CA SER A 3 -71.97 -15.82 -17.85
C SER A 3 -70.80 -15.15 -17.16
N ASP A 4 -70.47 -15.67 -15.99
CA ASP A 4 -69.27 -15.35 -15.24
C ASP A 4 -68.04 -15.61 -16.12
N TRP A 5 -67.32 -14.54 -16.46
CA TRP A 5 -66.01 -14.65 -17.08
C TRP A 5 -65.00 -15.06 -16.01
N VAL A 6 -64.72 -16.36 -15.92
CA VAL A 6 -63.61 -16.87 -15.09
C VAL A 6 -62.31 -16.55 -15.81
N SER A 7 -61.76 -15.37 -15.59
CA SER A 7 -60.39 -15.08 -15.99
C SER A 7 -59.44 -15.88 -15.10
N ALA A 8 -58.71 -16.83 -15.68
CA ALA A 8 -57.74 -17.66 -14.97
C ALA A 8 -56.54 -16.80 -14.55
N HIS A 9 -56.46 -16.49 -13.25
CA HIS A 9 -55.33 -15.77 -12.65
C HIS A 9 -54.48 -16.77 -11.88
N CYS A 10 -53.22 -16.93 -12.24
CA CYS A 10 -52.26 -17.64 -11.38
C CYS A 10 -51.38 -16.62 -10.66
N ILE A 11 -51.35 -16.74 -9.34
CA ILE A 11 -50.53 -15.93 -8.44
C ILE A 11 -49.37 -16.81 -8.00
N TYR A 12 -48.16 -16.54 -8.48
CA TYR A 12 -46.96 -17.24 -7.98
C TYR A 12 -46.13 -16.32 -7.09
N ALA A 13 -45.64 -16.87 -5.98
CA ALA A 13 -44.83 -16.16 -5.01
C ALA A 13 -43.33 -16.39 -5.29
N ASP A 14 -42.63 -15.32 -5.68
CA ASP A 14 -41.18 -15.32 -5.80
C ASP A 14 -40.54 -15.40 -4.41
N ARG A 15 -39.84 -16.50 -4.11
CA ARG A 15 -39.08 -16.66 -2.86
C ARG A 15 -37.74 -15.91 -2.83
N GLY A 16 -37.32 -15.29 -3.94
CA GLY A 16 -36.00 -14.66 -4.11
C GLY A 16 -35.98 -13.13 -4.16
N SER A 17 -37.11 -12.48 -4.43
CA SER A 17 -37.30 -11.04 -4.23
C SER A 17 -38.29 -10.80 -3.10
N ARG A 18 -38.33 -9.61 -2.52
CA ARG A 18 -39.20 -9.26 -1.38
C ARG A 18 -40.69 -9.36 -1.73
N GLY A 19 -41.24 -10.57 -1.86
CA GLY A 19 -42.67 -10.87 -1.89
C GLY A 19 -43.49 -10.20 -2.99
N SER A 20 -42.94 -9.91 -4.17
CA SER A 20 -43.76 -9.38 -5.27
C SER A 20 -44.53 -10.53 -5.95
N LEU A 21 -45.85 -10.56 -5.78
CA LEU A 21 -46.76 -11.42 -6.54
C LEU A 21 -46.89 -10.87 -7.96
N ARG A 22 -46.67 -11.72 -8.97
CA ARG A 22 -46.93 -11.40 -10.38
C ARG A 22 -48.10 -12.22 -10.90
N VAL A 23 -48.93 -11.57 -11.70
CA VAL A 23 -50.13 -12.16 -12.31
C VAL A 23 -49.88 -12.26 -13.80
N LEU A 24 -49.84 -13.49 -14.31
CA LEU A 24 -49.83 -13.76 -15.75
C LEU A 24 -51.26 -13.66 -16.28
N ASN A 25 -51.50 -12.74 -17.21
CA ASN A 25 -52.83 -12.51 -17.80
C ASN A 25 -52.90 -13.15 -19.18
N PHE A 26 -53.73 -14.17 -19.34
CA PHE A 26 -54.04 -14.77 -20.64
C PHE A 26 -55.37 -14.20 -21.14
N GLY A 27 -55.41 -13.75 -22.39
CA GLY A 27 -56.59 -13.13 -22.99
C GLY A 27 -57.81 -14.07 -22.98
N ALA A 28 -59.01 -13.50 -22.85
CA ALA A 28 -60.26 -14.19 -22.53
C ALA A 28 -60.82 -15.16 -23.60
N SER A 29 -60.05 -15.53 -24.63
CA SER A 29 -60.59 -16.29 -25.78
C SER A 29 -60.33 -17.80 -25.78
N SER A 30 -59.50 -18.33 -24.86
CA SER A 30 -59.37 -19.78 -24.63
C SER A 30 -58.62 -20.06 -23.33
N THR A 31 -58.92 -21.20 -22.68
CA THR A 31 -58.09 -21.72 -21.58
C THR A 31 -56.70 -22.07 -22.13
N PRO A 32 -55.61 -21.50 -21.60
CA PRO A 32 -54.27 -21.74 -22.13
C PRO A 32 -53.90 -23.22 -21.99
N SER A 33 -53.28 -23.78 -23.02
CA SER A 33 -52.76 -25.15 -22.98
C SER A 33 -51.57 -25.26 -22.03
N GLU A 34 -51.24 -26.45 -21.56
CA GLU A 34 -50.04 -26.71 -20.74
C GLU A 34 -48.75 -26.19 -21.40
N ASN A 35 -48.67 -26.25 -22.74
CA ASN A 35 -47.56 -25.69 -23.50
C ASN A 35 -47.50 -24.15 -23.50
N ASP A 36 -48.66 -23.48 -23.50
CA ASP A 36 -48.72 -22.01 -23.38
C ASP A 36 -48.22 -21.56 -22.00
N TRP A 37 -48.56 -22.33 -20.96
CA TRP A 37 -48.07 -22.11 -19.60
C TRP A 37 -46.56 -22.31 -19.47
N HIS A 38 -46.02 -23.42 -19.97
CA HIS A 38 -44.57 -23.66 -19.97
C HIS A 38 -43.81 -22.59 -20.75
N SER A 39 -44.36 -22.13 -21.88
CA SER A 39 -43.76 -21.09 -22.71
C SER A 39 -43.74 -19.73 -22.00
N ALA A 40 -44.83 -19.36 -21.32
CA ALA A 40 -44.90 -18.12 -20.54
C ALA A 40 -43.93 -18.13 -19.34
N LEU A 41 -43.86 -19.23 -18.60
CA LEU A 41 -42.93 -19.39 -17.48
C LEU A 41 -41.46 -19.34 -17.96
N ALA A 42 -41.15 -19.97 -19.10
CA ALA A 42 -39.83 -19.91 -19.71
C ALA A 42 -39.47 -18.51 -20.22
N ALA A 43 -40.45 -17.73 -20.71
CA ALA A 43 -40.25 -16.34 -21.08
C ALA A 43 -39.97 -15.44 -19.86
N GLU A 44 -40.75 -15.57 -18.78
CA GLU A 44 -40.51 -14.82 -17.53
C GLU A 44 -39.16 -15.18 -16.90
N THR A 45 -38.80 -16.47 -16.89
CA THR A 45 -37.50 -16.92 -16.37
C THR A 45 -36.36 -16.27 -17.15
N ARG A 46 -36.43 -16.28 -18.50
CA ARG A 46 -35.45 -15.58 -19.36
C ARG A 46 -35.40 -14.08 -19.10
N GLU A 47 -36.55 -13.43 -18.90
CA GLU A 47 -36.59 -11.99 -18.60
C GLU A 47 -35.98 -11.67 -17.23
N LEU A 48 -36.23 -12.49 -16.21
CA LEU A 48 -35.64 -12.36 -14.88
C LEU A 48 -34.13 -12.58 -14.92
N GLU A 49 -33.67 -13.60 -15.64
CA GLU A 49 -32.25 -13.84 -15.87
C GLU A 49 -31.59 -12.67 -16.60
N ALA A 50 -32.22 -12.15 -17.66
CA ALA A 50 -31.73 -10.99 -18.39
C ALA A 50 -31.65 -9.74 -17.51
N ARG A 51 -32.65 -9.48 -16.66
CA ARG A 51 -32.61 -8.38 -15.67
C ARG A 51 -31.48 -8.56 -14.66
N ARG A 52 -31.32 -9.76 -14.11
CA ARG A 52 -30.21 -10.07 -13.18
C ARG A 52 -28.85 -9.90 -13.85
N ALA A 53 -28.73 -10.31 -15.12
CA ALA A 53 -27.52 -10.12 -15.91
C ALA A 53 -27.24 -8.64 -16.17
N ALA A 54 -28.26 -7.85 -16.52
CA ALA A 54 -28.14 -6.40 -16.72
C ALA A 54 -27.72 -5.67 -15.43
N THR A 55 -28.33 -6.00 -14.28
CA THR A 55 -27.91 -5.46 -12.98
C THR A 55 -26.46 -5.83 -12.66
N ARG A 56 -26.07 -7.09 -12.86
CA ARG A 56 -24.69 -7.53 -12.63
C ARG A 56 -23.69 -6.81 -13.53
N LEU A 57 -24.04 -6.58 -14.80
CA LEU A 57 -23.21 -5.84 -15.74
C LEU A 57 -23.06 -4.38 -15.31
N ALA A 58 -24.15 -3.74 -14.87
CA ALA A 58 -24.13 -2.38 -14.34
C ALA A 58 -23.27 -2.27 -13.07
N GLU A 59 -23.37 -3.22 -12.14
CA GLU A 59 -22.53 -3.27 -10.94
C GLU A 59 -21.06 -3.53 -11.27
N SER A 60 -20.79 -4.49 -12.16
CA SER A 60 -19.43 -4.82 -12.63
C SER A 60 -18.76 -3.63 -13.32
N SER A 61 -19.51 -2.84 -14.10
CA SER A 61 -18.99 -1.64 -14.77
C SER A 61 -18.46 -0.56 -13.81
N GLN A 62 -18.83 -0.62 -12.53
CA GLN A 62 -18.27 0.27 -11.49
C GLN A 62 -16.84 -0.12 -11.10
N TYR A 63 -16.42 -1.36 -11.37
CA TYR A 63 -15.08 -1.86 -11.09
C TYR A 63 -14.17 -1.66 -12.29
N ARG A 64 -13.52 -0.50 -12.33
CA ARG A 64 -12.63 -0.16 -13.43
C ARG A 64 -11.47 -1.15 -13.51
N SER A 65 -11.12 -1.53 -14.74
CA SER A 65 -9.84 -2.16 -15.02
C SER A 65 -8.87 -1.05 -15.40
N VAL A 66 -7.96 -0.73 -14.48
CA VAL A 66 -6.86 0.20 -14.72
C VAL A 66 -5.58 -0.62 -14.81
N ASN A 67 -4.79 -0.40 -15.85
CA ASN A 67 -3.49 -1.04 -15.99
C ASN A 67 -2.47 -0.34 -15.07
N VAL A 68 -2.51 -0.66 -13.78
CA VAL A 68 -1.51 -0.18 -12.82
C VAL A 68 -0.17 -0.85 -13.13
N PRO A 69 0.90 -0.08 -13.42
CA PRO A 69 2.22 -0.66 -13.67
C PRO A 69 2.66 -1.57 -12.54
N ARG A 70 3.40 -2.63 -12.89
CA ARG A 70 3.87 -3.64 -11.95
C ARG A 70 5.39 -3.70 -11.96
N ALA A 71 6.00 -3.86 -10.79
CA ALA A 71 7.42 -4.18 -10.68
C ALA A 71 7.61 -5.70 -10.64
N PRO A 72 8.64 -6.24 -11.32
CA PRO A 72 9.00 -7.64 -11.17
C PRO A 72 9.56 -7.89 -9.76
N LEU A 73 9.23 -9.05 -9.21
CA LEU A 73 9.83 -9.58 -7.99
C LEU A 73 10.87 -10.63 -8.36
N ARG A 74 11.86 -10.82 -7.48
CA ARG A 74 12.98 -11.76 -7.73
C ARG A 74 12.57 -13.23 -7.81
N ASP A 75 11.38 -13.56 -7.34
CA ASP A 75 10.79 -14.90 -7.35
C ASP A 75 9.92 -15.17 -8.60
N GLY A 76 9.92 -14.24 -9.57
CA GLY A 76 9.19 -14.35 -10.82
C GLY A 76 7.75 -13.82 -10.76
N HIS A 77 7.25 -13.43 -9.59
CA HIS A 77 5.98 -12.73 -9.47
C HIS A 77 6.14 -11.24 -9.82
N SER A 78 5.04 -10.49 -9.74
CA SER A 78 5.08 -9.03 -9.91
C SER A 78 4.10 -8.34 -8.96
N ILE A 79 4.44 -7.13 -8.53
CA ILE A 79 3.67 -6.34 -7.56
C ILE A 79 3.16 -5.05 -8.23
N PRO A 80 1.86 -4.69 -8.09
CA PRO A 80 1.38 -3.38 -8.55
C PRO A 80 2.04 -2.24 -7.78
N LEU A 81 2.49 -1.23 -8.51
CA LEU A 81 3.24 -0.11 -7.94
C LEU A 81 2.42 0.74 -6.97
N VAL A 82 1.10 0.76 -7.09
CA VAL A 82 0.22 1.51 -6.18
C VAL A 82 -0.75 0.55 -5.52
N GLY A 83 -0.74 0.51 -4.18
CA GLY A 83 -1.65 -0.27 -3.36
C GLY A 83 -2.40 0.57 -2.34
N LEU A 84 -3.45 0.00 -1.73
CA LEU A 84 -4.18 0.63 -0.64
C LEU A 84 -3.61 0.15 0.70
N GLY A 85 -3.11 1.07 1.52
CA GLY A 85 -2.79 0.78 2.92
C GLY A 85 -4.06 0.74 3.78
N THR A 86 -4.13 -0.19 4.73
CA THR A 86 -5.32 -0.39 5.58
C THR A 86 -5.11 -0.07 7.07
N TRP A 87 -3.91 0.34 7.48
CA TRP A 87 -3.61 0.67 8.87
C TRP A 87 -4.43 1.88 9.37
N LYS A 88 -4.90 1.80 10.63
CA LYS A 88 -5.66 2.86 11.32
C LYS A 88 -6.90 3.34 10.57
N ALA A 89 -7.56 2.46 9.82
CA ALA A 89 -8.95 2.70 9.41
C ALA A 89 -9.86 2.42 10.61
N ASP A 90 -10.77 3.34 10.92
CA ASP A 90 -11.73 3.12 12.00
C ASP A 90 -12.63 1.93 11.65
N ARG A 91 -13.14 1.25 12.70
CA ARG A 91 -14.09 0.12 12.54
C ARG A 91 -15.25 0.54 11.63
N GLY A 92 -15.58 -0.31 10.65
CA GLY A 92 -16.63 -0.10 9.66
C GLY A 92 -16.24 0.76 8.45
N GLN A 93 -15.06 1.37 8.43
CA GLN A 93 -14.63 2.19 7.29
C GLN A 93 -13.82 1.40 6.26
N VAL A 94 -13.05 0.39 6.66
CA VAL A 94 -12.07 -0.24 5.77
C VAL A 94 -12.74 -1.03 4.64
N ARG A 95 -13.86 -1.69 4.91
CA ARG A 95 -14.65 -2.39 3.87
C ARG A 95 -15.04 -1.45 2.73
N SER A 96 -15.57 -0.27 3.08
CA SER A 96 -15.98 0.75 2.10
C SER A 96 -14.77 1.32 1.35
N ALA A 97 -13.63 1.49 2.04
CA ALA A 97 -12.39 1.94 1.43
C ALA A 97 -11.85 0.92 0.41
N VAL A 98 -11.86 -0.36 0.73
CA VAL A 98 -11.46 -1.44 -0.19
C VAL A 98 -12.37 -1.47 -1.41
N HIS A 99 -13.69 -1.38 -1.24
CA HIS A 99 -14.61 -1.26 -2.38
C HIS A 99 -14.30 -0.03 -3.25
N ALA A 100 -14.07 1.14 -2.64
CA ALA A 100 -13.71 2.35 -3.38
C ALA A 100 -12.40 2.19 -4.16
N ALA A 101 -11.39 1.55 -3.57
CA ALA A 101 -10.11 1.30 -4.22
C ALA A 101 -10.26 0.34 -5.40
N LEU A 102 -10.95 -0.79 -5.22
CA LEU A 102 -11.19 -1.75 -6.30
C LEU A 102 -12.01 -1.14 -7.44
N ARG A 103 -12.98 -0.27 -7.12
CA ARG A 103 -13.72 0.52 -8.12
C ARG A 103 -12.84 1.50 -8.88
N ALA A 104 -11.94 2.18 -8.20
CA ALA A 104 -10.99 3.10 -8.81
C ALA A 104 -9.97 2.41 -9.72
N GLY A 105 -9.73 1.11 -9.52
CA GLY A 105 -8.82 0.30 -10.33
C GLY A 105 -7.61 -0.26 -9.57
N TYR A 106 -7.58 -0.11 -8.24
CA TYR A 106 -6.56 -0.77 -7.43
C TYR A 106 -6.63 -2.28 -7.58
N ARG A 107 -5.45 -2.90 -7.56
CA ARG A 107 -5.27 -4.35 -7.54
C ARG A 107 -4.24 -4.78 -6.51
N HIS A 108 -3.81 -3.89 -5.62
CA HIS A 108 -2.89 -4.19 -4.52
C HIS A 108 -3.49 -3.68 -3.21
N ILE A 109 -3.69 -4.57 -2.23
CA ILE A 109 -4.21 -4.25 -0.90
C ILE A 109 -3.20 -4.72 0.15
N ASP A 110 -2.73 -3.79 0.99
CA ASP A 110 -1.79 -4.05 2.07
C ASP A 110 -2.53 -4.16 3.41
N CYS A 111 -2.47 -5.34 4.02
CA CYS A 111 -3.08 -5.69 5.29
C CYS A 111 -2.02 -6.08 6.33
N ALA A 112 -2.46 -6.31 7.56
CA ALA A 112 -1.70 -7.01 8.59
C ALA A 112 -2.66 -7.46 9.70
N ALA A 113 -2.39 -8.62 10.31
CA ALA A 113 -3.20 -9.13 11.42
C ALA A 113 -3.34 -8.10 12.57
N VAL A 114 -2.26 -7.39 12.90
CA VAL A 114 -2.25 -6.40 13.98
C VAL A 114 -3.12 -5.16 13.71
N TYR A 115 -3.52 -4.92 12.46
CA TYR A 115 -4.42 -3.80 12.15
C TYR A 115 -5.86 -4.06 12.60
N GLN A 116 -6.17 -5.31 12.98
CA GLN A 116 -7.45 -5.74 13.55
C GLN A 116 -8.66 -5.41 12.66
N ASN A 117 -8.45 -5.44 11.35
CA ASN A 117 -9.46 -5.08 10.36
C ASN A 117 -9.45 -5.99 9.12
N GLU A 118 -8.73 -7.11 9.15
CA GLU A 118 -8.68 -8.07 8.03
C GLU A 118 -10.04 -8.71 7.73
N GLU A 119 -10.90 -8.89 8.73
CA GLU A 119 -12.26 -9.43 8.53
C GLU A 119 -13.11 -8.49 7.63
N GLU A 120 -13.07 -7.19 7.88
CA GLU A 120 -13.79 -6.19 7.07
C GLU A 120 -13.22 -6.09 5.64
N VAL A 121 -11.92 -6.28 5.48
CA VAL A 121 -11.29 -6.39 4.15
C VAL A 121 -11.77 -7.67 3.45
N GLY A 122 -11.83 -8.80 4.16
CA GLY A 122 -12.32 -10.06 3.63
C GLY A 122 -13.78 -10.03 3.21
N GLU A 123 -14.64 -9.29 3.93
CA GLU A 123 -16.03 -9.05 3.49
C GLU A 123 -16.09 -8.33 2.13
N ALA A 124 -15.20 -7.36 1.89
CA ALA A 124 -15.12 -6.68 0.59
C ALA A 124 -14.66 -7.64 -0.51
N PHE A 125 -13.66 -8.49 -0.23
CA PHE A 125 -13.18 -9.51 -1.17
C PHE A 125 -14.26 -10.55 -1.49
N ALA A 126 -14.89 -11.15 -0.47
CA ALA A 126 -15.96 -12.11 -0.67
C ALA A 126 -17.09 -11.55 -1.54
N HIS A 127 -17.42 -10.27 -1.36
CA HIS A 127 -18.41 -9.60 -2.20
C HIS A 127 -17.96 -9.48 -3.66
N VAL A 128 -16.78 -8.91 -3.94
CA VAL A 128 -16.35 -8.67 -5.34
C VAL A 128 -16.00 -9.97 -6.08
N LEU A 129 -15.38 -10.93 -5.37
CA LEU A 129 -14.98 -12.22 -5.93
C LEU A 129 -16.21 -13.10 -6.16
N GLY A 130 -17.12 -13.18 -5.18
CA GLY A 130 -18.35 -13.98 -5.30
C GLY A 130 -19.31 -13.47 -6.38
N LYS A 131 -19.22 -12.18 -6.74
CA LYS A 131 -19.97 -11.60 -7.86
C LYS A 131 -19.24 -11.68 -9.20
N GLY A 132 -17.96 -12.04 -9.20
CA GLY A 132 -17.12 -12.05 -10.40
C GLY A 132 -16.84 -10.65 -10.95
N PHE A 133 -16.79 -9.63 -10.09
CA PHE A 133 -16.45 -8.26 -10.50
C PHE A 133 -14.94 -8.06 -10.65
N VAL A 134 -14.16 -8.84 -9.91
CA VAL A 134 -12.70 -8.88 -9.97
C VAL A 134 -12.27 -10.33 -9.82
N ASP A 135 -11.29 -10.76 -10.61
CA ASP A 135 -10.71 -12.09 -10.46
C ASP A 135 -9.64 -12.10 -9.35
N ARG A 136 -9.60 -13.16 -8.53
CA ARG A 136 -8.59 -13.29 -7.46
C ARG A 136 -7.15 -13.16 -7.99
N LYS A 137 -6.87 -13.67 -9.20
CA LYS A 137 -5.55 -13.61 -9.84
C LYS A 137 -5.11 -12.19 -10.24
N GLU A 138 -6.05 -11.25 -10.33
CA GLU A 138 -5.72 -9.84 -10.59
C GLU A 138 -5.27 -9.14 -9.32
N LEU A 139 -5.77 -9.57 -8.16
CA LEU A 139 -5.44 -8.99 -6.86
C LEU A 139 -4.05 -9.43 -6.39
N PHE A 140 -3.34 -8.49 -5.80
CA PHE A 140 -2.13 -8.68 -5.02
C PHE A 140 -2.45 -8.33 -3.57
N VAL A 141 -2.61 -9.34 -2.72
CA VAL A 141 -2.97 -9.17 -1.31
C VAL A 141 -1.78 -9.49 -0.43
N CYS A 142 -1.42 -8.52 0.40
CA CYS A 142 -0.33 -8.60 1.35
C CYS A 142 -0.89 -8.70 2.79
N SER A 143 -0.31 -9.57 3.62
CA SER A 143 -0.49 -9.52 5.08
C SER A 143 0.86 -9.71 5.80
N LYS A 144 0.86 -9.58 7.14
CA LYS A 144 2.07 -9.53 7.95
C LYS A 144 1.95 -10.39 9.21
N LEU A 145 2.96 -11.21 9.44
CA LEU A 145 3.17 -11.97 10.66
C LEU A 145 3.48 -11.01 11.82
N TRP A 146 2.63 -11.02 12.84
CA TRP A 146 2.84 -10.19 14.02
C TRP A 146 3.86 -10.80 14.99
N ASN A 147 4.48 -9.94 15.77
CA ASN A 147 5.63 -10.25 16.62
C ASN A 147 5.36 -11.40 17.60
N THR A 148 4.11 -11.59 18.04
CA THR A 148 3.72 -12.67 18.97
C THR A 148 3.64 -14.07 18.34
N ASP A 149 3.75 -14.20 17.01
CA ASP A 149 3.51 -15.44 16.28
C ASP A 149 4.77 -16.00 15.57
N HIS A 150 5.96 -15.56 15.97
CA HIS A 150 7.23 -15.95 15.33
C HIS A 150 7.65 -17.40 15.53
N ALA A 151 7.11 -18.09 16.55
CA ALA A 151 7.36 -19.51 16.80
C ALA A 151 6.87 -20.37 15.62
N ALA A 152 7.66 -21.36 15.18
CA ALA A 152 7.39 -22.11 13.95
C ALA A 152 5.96 -22.66 13.83
N PRO A 153 5.33 -23.29 14.86
CA PRO A 153 3.93 -23.71 14.77
C PRO A 153 2.96 -22.55 14.60
N ARG A 154 3.25 -21.41 15.26
CA ARG A 154 2.40 -20.21 15.26
C ARG A 154 2.47 -19.43 13.95
N VAL A 155 3.58 -19.52 13.21
CA VAL A 155 3.72 -18.87 11.89
C VAL A 155 2.62 -19.34 10.94
N ARG A 156 2.44 -20.66 10.86
CA ARG A 156 1.40 -21.28 10.02
C ARG A 156 0.00 -20.95 10.52
N GLU A 157 -0.25 -21.06 11.82
CA GLU A 157 -1.55 -20.71 12.41
C GLU A 157 -1.91 -19.24 12.15
N ALA A 158 -0.95 -18.32 12.27
CA ALA A 158 -1.16 -16.90 12.00
C ALA A 158 -1.51 -16.65 10.53
N CYS A 159 -0.80 -17.29 9.60
CA CYS A 159 -1.12 -17.20 8.17
C CYS A 159 -2.55 -17.70 7.89
N LEU A 160 -2.95 -18.85 8.46
CA LEU A 160 -4.29 -19.39 8.30
C LEU A 160 -5.37 -18.50 8.93
N ARG A 161 -5.08 -17.85 10.06
CA ARG A 161 -5.99 -16.85 10.66
C ARG A 161 -6.21 -15.67 9.73
N SER A 162 -5.14 -15.11 9.15
CA SER A 162 -5.26 -14.02 8.18
C SER A 162 -5.99 -14.45 6.90
N LEU A 163 -5.68 -15.63 6.35
CA LEU A 163 -6.41 -16.17 5.19
C LEU A 163 -7.90 -16.34 5.47
N LYS A 164 -8.26 -16.87 6.64
CA LYS A 164 -9.65 -17.01 7.08
C LYS A 164 -10.34 -15.65 7.21
N ALA A 165 -9.70 -14.68 7.87
CA ALA A 165 -10.25 -13.33 8.04
C ALA A 165 -10.46 -12.63 6.68
N LEU A 166 -9.47 -12.73 5.79
CA LEU A 166 -9.52 -12.17 4.43
C LEU A 166 -10.41 -12.97 3.47
N GLN A 167 -10.88 -14.15 3.87
CA GLN A 167 -11.67 -15.08 3.04
C GLN A 167 -10.95 -15.44 1.72
N LEU A 168 -9.66 -15.78 1.83
CA LEU A 168 -8.79 -16.15 0.71
C LEU A 168 -8.14 -17.50 0.93
N ASP A 169 -7.80 -18.18 -0.16
CA ASP A 169 -7.05 -19.45 -0.12
C ASP A 169 -5.53 -19.25 -0.07
N TYR A 170 -5.04 -18.11 -0.57
CA TYR A 170 -3.61 -17.77 -0.57
C TYR A 170 -3.38 -16.25 -0.47
N LEU A 171 -2.20 -15.87 0.03
CA LEU A 171 -1.66 -14.49 0.00
C LEU A 171 -0.64 -14.35 -1.13
N ASP A 172 -0.62 -13.19 -1.79
CA ASP A 172 0.42 -12.89 -2.79
C ASP A 172 1.76 -12.56 -2.12
N LEU A 173 1.70 -11.93 -0.95
CA LEU A 173 2.84 -11.57 -0.13
C LEU A 173 2.55 -11.76 1.36
N TYR A 174 3.43 -12.45 2.08
CA TYR A 174 3.40 -12.52 3.54
C TYR A 174 4.74 -12.10 4.13
N MET A 175 4.73 -11.22 5.12
CA MET A 175 5.95 -10.59 5.62
C MET A 175 6.11 -10.68 7.13
N VAL A 176 7.37 -10.76 7.59
CA VAL A 176 7.69 -10.44 8.99
C VAL A 176 7.41 -8.95 9.22
N HIS A 177 6.55 -8.60 10.18
CA HIS A 177 6.13 -7.20 10.38
C HIS A 177 7.25 -6.34 11.01
N TRP A 178 7.94 -6.88 12.01
CA TRP A 178 9.09 -6.23 12.65
C TRP A 178 10.15 -7.29 13.00
N PRO A 179 11.44 -6.94 13.04
CA PRO A 179 12.52 -7.86 13.41
C PRO A 179 12.60 -8.10 14.94
N VAL A 180 11.45 -8.24 15.63
CA VAL A 180 11.31 -8.46 17.08
C VAL A 180 10.35 -9.62 17.34
N THR A 181 10.35 -10.17 18.55
CA THR A 181 9.45 -11.25 18.96
C THR A 181 8.69 -10.89 20.23
N GLY A 182 7.38 -11.10 20.24
CA GLY A 182 6.50 -10.79 21.36
C GLY A 182 6.43 -9.29 21.64
N ILE A 183 6.67 -8.95 22.91
CA ILE A 183 6.84 -7.57 23.40
C ILE A 183 8.32 -7.24 23.52
N ALA A 184 8.67 -5.96 23.70
CA ALA A 184 10.04 -5.54 23.94
C ALA A 184 10.65 -6.30 25.14
N GLY A 185 11.60 -7.20 24.87
CA GLY A 185 12.13 -8.14 25.84
C GLY A 185 13.66 -8.19 25.86
N PRO A 186 14.25 -8.95 26.79
CA PRO A 186 15.69 -9.10 26.89
C PRO A 186 16.30 -9.92 25.73
N GLU A 187 15.46 -10.65 24.98
CA GLU A 187 15.90 -11.55 23.92
C GLU A 187 14.91 -11.54 22.76
N ILE A 188 15.40 -11.86 21.56
CA ILE A 188 14.58 -12.16 20.39
C ILE A 188 14.55 -13.67 20.24
N ARG A 189 13.41 -14.30 20.57
CA ARG A 189 13.19 -15.74 20.43
C ARG A 189 11.79 -16.04 19.88
N PRO A 190 11.67 -16.94 18.89
CA PRO A 190 12.77 -17.63 18.20
C PRO A 190 13.63 -16.67 17.37
N SER A 191 14.76 -17.16 16.88
CA SER A 191 15.61 -16.40 15.98
C SER A 191 14.89 -16.06 14.66
N LEU A 192 15.39 -15.03 13.96
CA LEU A 192 14.85 -14.65 12.66
C LEU A 192 14.93 -15.82 11.66
N GLU A 193 16.01 -16.60 11.70
CA GLU A 193 16.24 -17.76 10.84
C GLU A 193 15.21 -18.86 11.06
N GLU A 194 14.89 -19.16 12.32
CA GLU A 194 13.84 -20.13 12.68
C GLU A 194 12.47 -19.64 12.22
N THR A 195 12.14 -18.37 12.43
CA THR A 195 10.89 -17.78 11.91
C THR A 195 10.85 -17.83 10.39
N TRP A 196 11.95 -17.47 9.70
CA TRP A 196 12.00 -17.45 8.25
C TRP A 196 11.85 -18.85 7.67
N SER A 197 12.54 -19.86 8.23
CA SER A 197 12.39 -21.24 7.81
C SER A 197 10.94 -21.72 7.91
N ALA A 198 10.19 -21.29 8.94
CA ALA A 198 8.76 -21.58 9.05
C ALA A 198 7.91 -20.81 8.03
N MET A 199 8.29 -19.58 7.67
CA MET A 199 7.62 -18.83 6.60
C MET A 199 7.85 -19.46 5.22
N GLU A 200 9.04 -20.00 4.95
CA GLU A 200 9.33 -20.71 3.70
C GLU A 200 8.45 -21.95 3.49
N ALA A 201 8.08 -22.63 4.58
CA ALA A 201 7.16 -23.77 4.51
C ALA A 201 5.77 -23.36 3.97
N LEU A 202 5.32 -22.13 4.25
CA LEU A 202 4.03 -21.61 3.75
C LEU A 202 4.00 -21.51 2.22
N VAL A 203 5.15 -21.26 1.59
CA VAL A 203 5.28 -21.24 0.13
C VAL A 203 5.13 -22.64 -0.44
N SER A 204 5.80 -23.63 0.16
CA SER A 204 5.66 -25.03 -0.28
C SER A 204 4.25 -25.60 -0.06
N GLU A 205 3.50 -25.07 0.90
CA GLU A 205 2.10 -25.41 1.13
C GLU A 205 1.11 -24.68 0.18
N GLY A 206 1.59 -23.73 -0.62
CA GLY A 206 0.75 -22.92 -1.52
C GLY A 206 -0.09 -21.86 -0.81
N LEU A 207 0.12 -21.62 0.49
CA LEU A 207 -0.60 -20.61 1.27
C LEU A 207 -0.12 -19.18 0.96
N VAL A 208 1.13 -19.05 0.51
CA VAL A 208 1.76 -17.77 0.20
C VAL A 208 2.58 -17.88 -1.09
N ARG A 209 2.48 -16.89 -1.97
CA ARG A 209 3.28 -16.86 -3.22
C ARG A 209 4.67 -16.27 -3.05
N SER A 210 4.77 -15.14 -2.36
CA SER A 210 6.01 -14.38 -2.16
C SER A 210 6.22 -14.09 -0.67
N LEU A 211 7.47 -14.08 -0.22
CA LEU A 211 7.84 -13.71 1.15
C LEU A 211 8.53 -12.36 1.20
N GLY A 212 8.42 -11.66 2.31
CA GLY A 212 9.13 -10.40 2.51
C GLY A 212 9.34 -10.06 3.98
N VAL A 213 9.88 -8.88 4.21
CA VAL A 213 10.10 -8.36 5.56
C VAL A 213 9.75 -6.88 5.62
N SER A 214 9.39 -6.40 6.80
CA SER A 214 9.07 -5.00 7.06
C SER A 214 9.88 -4.47 8.23
N ASN A 215 10.33 -3.22 8.14
CA ASN A 215 11.14 -2.54 9.18
C ASN A 215 12.52 -3.16 9.43
N PHE A 216 13.19 -3.67 8.39
CA PHE A 216 14.54 -4.24 8.52
C PHE A 216 15.61 -3.23 8.08
N GLY A 217 16.68 -3.15 8.87
CA GLY A 217 17.92 -2.50 8.46
C GLY A 217 18.80 -3.43 7.61
N ARG A 218 19.88 -2.87 7.06
CA ARG A 218 20.77 -3.57 6.13
C ARG A 218 21.42 -4.81 6.76
N ARG A 219 21.94 -4.72 8.00
CA ARG A 219 22.66 -5.85 8.64
C ARG A 219 21.73 -7.03 8.87
N LYS A 220 20.49 -6.75 9.30
CA LYS A 220 19.44 -7.77 9.46
C LYS A 220 19.09 -8.45 8.14
N LEU A 221 19.01 -7.70 7.04
CA LEU A 221 18.77 -8.24 5.70
C LEU A 221 19.96 -9.07 5.18
N GLU A 222 21.20 -8.63 5.37
CA GLU A 222 22.40 -9.39 4.99
C GLU A 222 22.44 -10.74 5.70
N ARG A 223 22.15 -10.76 7.01
CA ARG A 223 22.06 -12.00 7.80
C ARG A 223 20.97 -12.93 7.27
N LEU A 224 19.79 -12.39 6.96
CA LEU A 224 18.69 -13.17 6.41
C LEU A 224 19.01 -13.75 5.02
N LEU A 225 19.57 -12.94 4.12
CA LEU A 225 19.94 -13.36 2.77
C LEU A 225 21.02 -14.45 2.77
N ALA A 226 21.88 -14.48 3.79
CA ALA A 226 22.92 -15.49 3.93
C ALA A 226 22.39 -16.89 4.29
N CYS A 227 21.21 -16.98 4.92
CA CYS A 227 20.63 -18.25 5.37
C CYS A 227 19.32 -18.64 4.68
N ALA A 228 18.63 -17.69 4.05
CA ALA A 228 17.34 -17.92 3.40
C ALA A 228 17.49 -18.80 2.15
N ARG A 229 16.71 -19.89 2.09
CA ARG A 229 16.57 -20.71 0.88
C ARG A 229 15.62 -20.04 -0.11
N ILE A 230 14.53 -19.45 0.38
CA ILE A 230 13.68 -18.54 -0.37
C ILE A 230 14.01 -17.12 0.11
N PRO A 231 14.79 -16.34 -0.64
CA PRO A 231 15.16 -15.01 -0.21
C PRO A 231 13.92 -14.08 -0.20
N PRO A 232 13.88 -13.05 0.67
CA PRO A 232 12.80 -12.08 0.66
C PRO A 232 12.69 -11.42 -0.72
N ALA A 233 11.47 -11.33 -1.23
CA ALA A 233 11.15 -10.65 -2.47
C ALA A 233 10.87 -9.16 -2.27
N VAL A 234 10.34 -8.79 -1.08
CA VAL A 234 9.95 -7.41 -0.75
C VAL A 234 10.53 -6.98 0.60
N LEU A 235 11.05 -5.76 0.63
CA LEU A 235 11.32 -4.97 1.82
C LEU A 235 10.30 -3.84 1.92
N GLN A 236 9.43 -3.88 2.93
CA GLN A 236 8.49 -2.79 3.19
C GLN A 236 9.03 -1.87 4.29
N VAL A 237 9.33 -0.62 3.97
CA VAL A 237 9.93 0.35 4.91
C VAL A 237 9.29 1.72 4.76
N GLU A 238 9.46 2.55 5.79
CA GLU A 238 9.07 3.95 5.72
C GLU A 238 9.94 4.65 4.67
N ALA A 239 9.28 5.32 3.72
CA ALA A 239 9.95 6.19 2.76
C ALA A 239 9.01 7.31 2.30
N HIS A 240 9.48 8.55 2.43
CA HIS A 240 8.82 9.78 1.99
C HIS A 240 9.85 10.93 1.98
N PRO A 241 9.58 12.13 1.44
CA PRO A 241 10.57 13.20 1.40
C PRO A 241 11.22 13.58 2.74
N TYR A 242 10.49 13.51 3.86
CA TYR A 242 11.05 13.69 5.21
C TYR A 242 11.87 12.51 5.76
N TRP A 243 11.90 11.36 5.07
CA TRP A 243 12.69 10.19 5.43
C TRP A 243 12.92 9.37 4.16
N ARG A 244 13.94 9.75 3.38
CA ARG A 244 14.15 9.18 2.03
C ARG A 244 14.67 7.76 2.08
N ASN A 245 15.49 7.47 3.11
CA ASN A 245 16.08 6.16 3.33
C ASN A 245 16.99 5.72 2.15
N ASP A 246 17.67 6.69 1.53
CA ASP A 246 18.42 6.55 0.27
C ASP A 246 19.43 5.40 0.28
N ALA A 247 20.20 5.26 1.37
CA ALA A 247 21.23 4.26 1.51
C ALA A 247 20.65 2.83 1.52
N LEU A 248 19.58 2.60 2.28
CA LEU A 248 18.94 1.29 2.36
C LEU A 248 18.25 0.92 1.04
N LEU A 249 17.54 1.87 0.42
CA LEU A 249 16.85 1.64 -0.84
C LEU A 249 17.84 1.35 -1.97
N SER A 250 18.95 2.08 -2.03
CA SER A 250 20.00 1.84 -3.03
C SER A 250 20.65 0.47 -2.85
N TRP A 251 20.93 0.09 -1.61
CA TRP A 251 21.44 -1.26 -1.30
C TRP A 251 20.41 -2.35 -1.65
N ALA A 252 19.14 -2.18 -1.30
CA ALA A 252 18.08 -3.15 -1.60
C ALA A 252 17.93 -3.37 -3.11
N ARG A 253 17.95 -2.30 -3.91
CA ARG A 253 17.94 -2.39 -5.38
C ARG A 253 19.15 -3.18 -5.90
N ALA A 254 20.35 -2.95 -5.37
CA ALA A 254 21.54 -3.70 -5.75
C ALA A 254 21.45 -5.21 -5.41
N GLN A 255 20.63 -5.58 -4.42
CA GLN A 255 20.36 -6.98 -4.06
C GLN A 255 19.14 -7.59 -4.79
N ASN A 256 18.57 -6.88 -5.77
CA ASN A 256 17.32 -7.24 -6.44
C ASN A 256 16.17 -7.49 -5.45
N LEU A 257 16.10 -6.67 -4.40
CA LEU A 257 15.04 -6.68 -3.39
C LEU A 257 14.09 -5.50 -3.66
N HIS A 258 12.83 -5.80 -3.98
CA HIS A 258 11.85 -4.76 -4.27
C HIS A 258 11.48 -4.00 -2.99
N VAL A 259 11.36 -2.68 -3.08
CA VAL A 259 11.00 -1.83 -1.93
C VAL A 259 9.57 -1.34 -2.04
N THR A 260 8.78 -1.54 -0.97
CA THR A 260 7.47 -0.90 -0.78
C THR A 260 7.58 0.20 0.26
N ALA A 261 7.28 1.43 -0.12
CA ALA A 261 7.19 2.58 0.77
C ALA A 261 5.86 2.58 1.53
N PHE A 262 5.91 2.31 2.84
CA PHE A 262 4.79 2.60 3.73
C PHE A 262 4.84 4.04 4.21
N SER A 263 3.68 4.55 4.67
CA SER A 263 3.51 5.94 5.09
C SER A 263 3.96 6.98 4.05
N PRO A 264 3.71 6.81 2.74
CA PRO A 264 4.27 7.71 1.70
C PRO A 264 3.84 9.18 1.84
N LEU A 265 2.81 9.46 2.66
CA LEU A 265 2.28 10.79 2.95
C LEU A 265 2.77 11.37 4.30
N GLY A 266 3.77 10.75 4.94
CA GLY A 266 4.38 11.20 6.20
C GLY A 266 3.66 10.77 7.49
N SER A 267 2.61 9.95 7.40
CA SER A 267 1.80 9.46 8.53
C SER A 267 1.57 10.48 9.66
N PRO A 268 0.89 11.60 9.38
CA PRO A 268 0.64 12.64 10.41
C PRO A 268 -0.04 12.05 11.65
N ASP A 269 -0.88 11.04 11.45
CA ASP A 269 -1.63 10.33 12.47
C ASP A 269 -0.78 9.35 13.31
N SER A 270 0.44 9.00 12.89
CA SER A 270 1.33 8.15 13.68
C SER A 270 1.87 8.86 14.92
N ALA A 271 1.77 10.19 15.00
CA ALA A 271 2.22 11.00 16.14
C ALA A 271 1.60 10.57 17.47
N SER A 272 0.38 10.00 17.44
CA SER A 272 -0.30 9.52 18.65
C SER A 272 0.36 8.28 19.25
N ILE A 273 1.13 7.53 18.45
CA ILE A 273 1.82 6.30 18.85
C ILE A 273 3.33 6.53 18.95
N PHE A 274 3.87 7.39 18.07
CA PHE A 274 5.27 7.76 18.01
C PHE A 274 5.40 9.28 18.21
N PRO A 275 5.45 9.76 19.47
CA PRO A 275 5.56 11.17 19.77
C PRO A 275 6.77 11.80 19.08
N ARG A 276 6.58 13.02 18.56
CA ARG A 276 7.61 13.77 17.85
C ARG A 276 7.96 15.02 18.65
N ALA A 277 9.24 15.40 18.63
CA ALA A 277 9.70 16.64 19.27
C ALA A 277 9.11 17.90 18.61
N LEU A 278 8.82 17.82 17.30
CA LEU A 278 8.20 18.90 16.53
C LEU A 278 6.98 18.39 15.76
N PRO A 279 5.94 19.24 15.56
CA PRO A 279 4.80 18.91 14.72
C PRO A 279 5.23 18.91 13.26
N LEU A 280 5.65 17.75 12.76
CA LEU A 280 6.00 17.56 11.36
C LEU A 280 4.75 17.13 10.57
N ASP A 281 4.32 17.95 9.61
CA ASP A 281 3.35 17.57 8.59
C ASP A 281 3.93 17.81 7.20
N LEU A 282 4.37 16.72 6.58
CA LEU A 282 4.91 16.72 5.22
C LEU A 282 3.94 17.31 4.20
N ARG A 283 2.63 17.24 4.45
CA ARG A 283 1.61 17.76 3.53
C ARG A 283 1.52 19.29 3.55
N GLN A 284 2.08 19.93 4.58
CA GLN A 284 2.14 21.38 4.74
C GLN A 284 3.52 21.94 4.39
N GLU A 285 4.47 21.10 3.98
CA GLU A 285 5.81 21.51 3.59
C GLU A 285 5.76 22.49 2.41
N PRO A 286 6.31 23.73 2.53
CA PRO A 286 6.28 24.72 1.47
C PRO A 286 6.81 24.24 0.11
N ALA A 287 7.84 23.39 0.08
CA ALA A 287 8.34 22.81 -1.16
C ALA A 287 7.29 21.91 -1.83
N VAL A 288 6.63 21.04 -1.06
CA VAL A 288 5.57 20.14 -1.54
C VAL A 288 4.40 20.94 -2.09
N LEU A 289 3.93 21.95 -1.35
CA LEU A 289 2.83 22.82 -1.77
C LEU A 289 3.16 23.63 -3.03
N ARG A 290 4.42 24.00 -3.24
CA ARG A 290 4.88 24.71 -4.44
C ARG A 290 4.88 23.79 -5.66
N VAL A 291 5.43 22.58 -5.52
CA VAL A 291 5.45 21.57 -6.60
C VAL A 291 4.02 21.18 -6.98
N ALA A 292 3.15 20.93 -6.00
CA ALA A 292 1.74 20.61 -6.23
C ALA A 292 1.02 21.71 -7.04
N ARG A 293 1.20 22.98 -6.65
CA ARG A 293 0.65 24.12 -7.40
C ARG A 293 1.22 24.24 -8.81
N GLY A 294 2.53 24.10 -8.97
CA GLY A 294 3.19 24.21 -10.27
C GLY A 294 2.77 23.12 -11.26
N LEU A 295 2.47 21.91 -10.78
CA LEU A 295 2.03 20.78 -11.59
C LEU A 295 0.51 20.67 -11.72
N HIS A 296 -0.25 21.53 -11.04
CA HIS A 296 -1.72 21.41 -10.93
C HIS A 296 -2.18 20.03 -10.43
N LYS A 297 -1.46 19.48 -9.44
CA LYS A 297 -1.74 18.19 -8.80
C LYS A 297 -2.02 18.39 -7.31
N ASP A 298 -2.70 17.42 -6.70
CA ASP A 298 -2.87 17.43 -5.25
C ASP A 298 -1.59 17.00 -4.52
N VAL A 299 -1.50 17.36 -3.23
CA VAL A 299 -0.31 17.07 -2.41
C VAL A 299 -0.05 15.57 -2.27
N GLY A 300 -1.11 14.76 -2.13
CA GLY A 300 -1.00 13.31 -2.06
C GLY A 300 -0.44 12.72 -3.35
N GLN A 301 -0.96 13.17 -4.50
CA GLN A 301 -0.46 12.81 -5.82
C GLN A 301 1.04 13.09 -5.99
N VAL A 302 1.51 14.28 -5.58
CA VAL A 302 2.93 14.64 -5.64
C VAL A 302 3.80 13.72 -4.78
N LEU A 303 3.38 13.44 -3.54
CA LEU A 303 4.15 12.59 -2.63
C LEU A 303 4.17 11.11 -3.07
N ILE A 304 3.04 10.62 -3.57
CA ILE A 304 2.93 9.27 -4.15
C ILE A 304 3.81 9.17 -5.38
N ARG A 305 3.74 10.15 -6.30
CA ARG A 305 4.57 10.17 -7.50
C ARG A 305 6.06 10.26 -7.18
N TRP A 306 6.43 11.05 -6.19
CA TRP A 306 7.81 11.10 -5.68
C TRP A 306 8.29 9.72 -5.26
N ALA A 307 7.50 8.99 -4.45
CA ALA A 307 7.90 7.68 -3.96
C ALA A 307 7.97 6.62 -5.08
N LEU A 308 7.11 6.72 -6.11
CA LEU A 308 7.21 5.90 -7.32
C LEU A 308 8.55 6.16 -8.04
N GLU A 309 8.87 7.43 -8.33
CA GLU A 309 10.12 7.79 -9.01
C GLU A 309 11.37 7.56 -8.16
N HIS A 310 11.19 7.51 -6.85
CA HIS A 310 12.17 7.03 -5.90
C HIS A 310 12.34 5.49 -5.95
N GLY A 311 11.74 4.81 -6.93
CA GLY A 311 11.97 3.40 -7.22
C GLY A 311 11.29 2.44 -6.24
N THR A 312 10.13 2.82 -5.70
CA THR A 312 9.35 2.00 -4.77
C THR A 312 7.94 1.75 -5.29
N SER A 313 7.29 0.68 -4.83
CA SER A 313 5.82 0.66 -4.80
C SER A 313 5.32 1.40 -3.56
N VAL A 314 4.09 1.89 -3.57
CA VAL A 314 3.55 2.78 -2.54
C VAL A 314 2.19 2.29 -2.06
N ILE A 315 1.92 2.44 -0.77
CA ILE A 315 0.67 1.99 -0.14
C ILE A 315 -0.04 3.12 0.62
N PRO A 316 -0.44 4.22 -0.05
CA PRO A 316 -1.17 5.30 0.61
C PRO A 316 -2.47 4.80 1.23
N LYS A 317 -2.70 5.16 2.49
CA LYS A 317 -3.95 4.84 3.22
C LYS A 317 -4.95 5.98 3.10
N SER A 318 -6.20 5.66 2.82
CA SER A 318 -7.34 6.58 2.93
C SER A 318 -8.64 5.80 3.10
N THR A 319 -9.62 6.41 3.77
CA THR A 319 -11.02 5.92 3.85
C THR A 319 -12.00 6.80 3.06
N SER A 320 -11.51 7.91 2.47
CA SER A 320 -12.31 8.77 1.59
C SER A 320 -12.24 8.26 0.15
N PRO A 321 -13.39 7.94 -0.49
CA PRO A 321 -13.43 7.50 -1.88
C PRO A 321 -12.75 8.45 -2.86
N GLN A 322 -12.92 9.77 -2.66
CA GLN A 322 -12.33 10.80 -3.52
C GLN A 322 -10.80 10.77 -3.44
N ARG A 323 -10.24 10.74 -2.23
CA ARG A 323 -8.77 10.63 -2.05
C ARG A 323 -8.23 9.30 -2.57
N ILE A 324 -8.98 8.20 -2.39
CA ILE A 324 -8.58 6.90 -2.92
C ILE A 324 -8.46 6.95 -4.45
N SER A 325 -9.44 7.52 -5.15
CA SER A 325 -9.36 7.72 -6.60
C SER A 325 -8.19 8.63 -6.97
N SER A 326 -8.07 9.79 -6.32
CA SER A 326 -7.03 10.80 -6.59
C SER A 326 -5.62 10.23 -6.45
N ASN A 327 -5.40 9.38 -5.44
CA ASN A 327 -4.11 8.74 -5.19
C ASN A 327 -3.66 7.78 -6.31
N LEU A 328 -4.57 7.33 -7.17
CA LEU A 328 -4.26 6.50 -8.34
C LEU A 328 -4.00 7.33 -9.59
N GLU A 329 -4.36 8.62 -9.61
CA GLU A 329 -4.16 9.56 -10.73
C GLU A 329 -2.71 10.10 -10.76
N VAL A 330 -1.75 9.18 -10.64
CA VAL A 330 -0.30 9.40 -10.60
C VAL A 330 0.45 8.64 -11.71
N LEU A 331 -0.30 7.93 -12.56
CA LEU A 331 0.23 6.97 -13.52
C LEU A 331 0.57 7.59 -14.87
N ASP A 332 -0.08 8.69 -15.24
CA ASP A 332 -0.05 9.34 -16.56
C ASP A 332 0.84 10.59 -16.62
N TRP A 333 1.58 10.90 -15.56
CA TRP A 333 2.51 12.03 -15.50
C TRP A 333 3.73 11.72 -14.62
N CYS A 334 4.78 12.53 -14.72
CA CYS A 334 6.01 12.41 -13.93
C CYS A 334 6.41 13.72 -13.26
N LEU A 335 7.25 13.65 -12.23
CA LEU A 335 7.94 14.81 -11.70
C LEU A 335 9.08 15.16 -12.65
N GLY A 336 9.17 16.43 -13.05
CA GLY A 336 10.39 16.94 -13.67
C GLY A 336 11.57 16.86 -12.69
N GLU A 337 12.79 16.85 -13.22
CA GLU A 337 14.03 16.73 -12.42
C GLU A 337 14.13 17.79 -11.31
N GLU A 338 13.73 19.03 -11.61
CA GLU A 338 13.71 20.12 -10.63
C GLU A 338 12.75 19.83 -9.47
N SER A 339 11.52 19.41 -9.77
CA SER A 339 10.51 19.06 -8.78
C SER A 339 10.95 17.88 -7.92
N TYR A 340 11.48 16.83 -8.55
CA TYR A 340 12.03 15.68 -7.83
C TYR A 340 13.18 16.10 -6.91
N ARG A 341 14.13 16.90 -7.41
CA ARG A 341 15.27 17.40 -6.62
C ARG A 341 14.80 18.25 -5.45
N ALA A 342 13.83 19.15 -5.66
CA ALA A 342 13.30 20.03 -4.60
C ALA A 342 12.68 19.24 -3.44
N LEU A 343 12.01 18.12 -3.73
CA LEU A 343 11.47 17.22 -2.71
C LEU A 343 12.56 16.36 -2.07
N SER A 344 13.47 15.84 -2.87
CA SER A 344 14.58 14.98 -2.42
C SER A 344 15.67 15.75 -1.66
N SER A 345 15.72 17.08 -1.74
CA SER A 345 16.69 17.92 -1.03
C SER A 345 16.17 18.48 0.29
N LEU A 346 14.99 18.04 0.77
CA LEU A 346 14.46 18.50 2.05
C LEU A 346 15.44 18.15 3.19
N PRO A 347 15.77 19.12 4.06
CA PRO A 347 16.77 18.93 5.11
C PRO A 347 16.27 18.02 6.23
N VAL A 348 14.96 18.00 6.48
CA VAL A 348 14.34 17.13 7.48
C VAL A 348 14.51 15.68 7.01
N GLN A 349 15.27 14.89 7.77
CA GLN A 349 15.40 13.44 7.63
C GLN A 349 15.08 12.77 8.95
N GLN A 350 13.80 12.61 9.24
CA GLN A 350 13.28 12.00 10.47
C GLN A 350 12.24 10.92 10.16
N ARG A 351 12.46 9.75 10.75
CA ARG A 351 11.51 8.64 10.76
C ARG A 351 10.28 8.93 11.63
N MET A 352 9.09 8.74 11.07
CA MET A 352 7.77 8.97 11.64
C MET A 352 7.22 7.76 12.39
N VAL A 353 7.66 6.56 12.02
CA VAL A 353 7.37 5.27 12.66
C VAL A 353 8.70 4.72 13.18
N ASN A 354 9.17 5.31 14.27
CA ASN A 354 10.53 5.06 14.77
C ASN A 354 10.69 3.71 15.48
N GLY A 355 9.59 3.09 15.93
CA GLY A 355 9.67 1.80 16.62
C GLY A 355 10.26 1.88 18.03
N ALA A 356 10.30 3.06 18.66
CA ALA A 356 10.84 3.24 20.01
C ALA A 356 10.17 2.34 21.07
N SER A 357 8.92 1.92 20.82
CA SER A 357 8.20 0.93 21.65
C SER A 357 8.86 -0.45 21.70
N TRP A 358 9.81 -0.74 20.81
CA TRP A 358 10.55 -2.00 20.77
C TRP A 358 11.86 -1.96 21.56
N LEU A 359 12.25 -0.80 22.09
CA LEU A 359 13.47 -0.70 22.85
C LEU A 359 13.33 -1.36 24.22
N ASN A 360 14.37 -2.11 24.61
CA ASN A 360 14.49 -2.67 25.94
C ASN A 360 15.93 -2.50 26.41
N PRO A 361 16.20 -1.84 27.56
CA PRO A 361 17.56 -1.63 28.06
C PRO A 361 18.36 -2.91 28.30
N ARG A 362 17.69 -4.05 28.47
CA ARG A 362 18.30 -5.37 28.64
C ARG A 362 18.20 -6.25 27.39
N GLY A 363 17.66 -5.71 26.31
CA GLY A 363 17.41 -6.43 25.06
C GLY A 363 18.46 -6.18 23.99
N PRO A 364 18.38 -6.92 22.88
CA PRO A 364 19.26 -6.73 21.73
C PRO A 364 19.04 -5.38 21.03
N TYR A 365 17.89 -4.74 21.24
CA TYR A 365 17.60 -3.38 20.79
C TYR A 365 17.48 -2.48 22.01
N SER A 366 18.62 -2.12 22.60
CA SER A 366 18.69 -1.16 23.70
C SER A 366 18.64 0.30 23.23
N THR A 367 18.99 0.54 21.96
CA THR A 367 19.00 1.87 21.33
C THR A 367 18.35 1.86 19.95
N MET A 368 18.07 3.05 19.42
CA MET A 368 17.50 3.23 18.07
C MET A 368 18.48 2.75 16.99
N GLU A 369 19.78 2.97 17.20
CA GLU A 369 20.86 2.56 16.31
C GLU A 369 20.92 1.03 16.19
N ALA A 370 20.76 0.32 17.32
CA ALA A 370 20.67 -1.13 17.34
C ALA A 370 19.42 -1.65 16.59
N LEU A 371 18.26 -0.99 16.75
CA LEU A 371 17.03 -1.36 16.06
C LEU A 371 17.15 -1.16 14.53
N TRP A 372 17.70 -0.02 14.09
CA TRP A 372 17.71 0.37 12.67
C TRP A 372 19.00 0.05 11.91
N ASP A 373 19.96 -0.58 12.58
CA ASP A 373 21.29 -0.85 12.05
C ASP A 373 22.09 0.44 11.72
N GLU A 374 21.80 1.54 12.39
CA GLU A 374 22.50 2.81 12.21
C GLU A 374 23.85 2.76 12.97
N PRO A 375 24.88 3.50 12.52
CA PRO A 375 26.11 3.64 13.29
C PRO A 375 25.85 4.45 14.56
N GLU A 376 26.48 4.07 15.66
CA GLU A 376 26.45 4.84 16.91
C GLU A 376 27.12 6.22 16.70
N GLU A 377 26.61 7.26 17.36
CA GLU A 377 27.14 8.63 17.22
C GLU A 377 28.66 8.67 17.36
N GLY A 378 29.35 9.19 16.35
CA GLY A 378 30.82 9.29 16.30
C GLY A 378 31.53 8.25 15.42
N ILE A 379 30.81 7.29 14.82
CA ILE A 379 31.38 6.35 13.85
C ILE A 379 30.84 6.67 12.45
N PRO A 380 31.67 7.14 11.49
CA PRO A 380 31.21 7.44 10.14
C PRO A 380 30.57 6.22 9.48
N CYS A 381 29.47 6.43 8.77
CA CYS A 381 28.88 5.42 7.91
C CYS A 381 29.91 5.02 6.83
N PRO A 382 30.34 3.76 6.72
CA PRO A 382 31.47 3.37 5.86
C PRO A 382 31.10 3.31 4.36
N PHE A 383 29.93 3.82 3.97
CA PHE A 383 29.39 3.66 2.63
C PHE A 383 29.31 5.00 1.88
N PRO A 384 29.75 5.06 0.61
CA PRO A 384 29.67 6.26 -0.21
C PRO A 384 28.21 6.64 -0.49
N GLU A 385 27.96 7.93 -0.71
CA GLU A 385 26.65 8.41 -1.13
C GLU A 385 26.20 7.75 -2.44
N PRO A 386 24.97 7.23 -2.52
CA PRO A 386 24.49 6.57 -3.73
C PRO A 386 24.28 7.56 -4.88
N ARG A 387 24.64 7.16 -6.09
CA ARG A 387 24.23 7.86 -7.32
C ARG A 387 22.78 7.52 -7.61
N ILE A 388 21.92 8.54 -7.69
CA ILE A 388 20.52 8.39 -8.05
C ILE A 388 20.45 8.02 -9.54
N VAL A 389 19.94 6.82 -9.85
CA VAL A 389 19.64 6.38 -11.22
C VAL A 389 18.14 6.21 -11.31
N ALA A 390 17.50 6.90 -12.26
CA ALA A 390 16.06 6.82 -12.47
C ALA A 390 15.65 5.39 -12.87
N PRO A 391 14.54 4.85 -12.36
CA PRO A 391 14.10 3.50 -12.71
C PRO A 391 13.68 3.40 -14.19
N SER A 392 13.96 2.26 -14.82
CA SER A 392 13.79 2.02 -16.27
C SER A 392 12.35 2.13 -16.78
N TRP A 393 11.34 2.09 -15.91
CA TRP A 393 9.94 2.24 -16.32
C TRP A 393 9.55 3.72 -16.52
N ALA A 394 10.26 4.67 -15.91
CA ALA A 394 9.99 6.10 -16.01
C ALA A 394 10.30 6.69 -17.40
N THR A 395 11.15 6.02 -18.18
CA THR A 395 11.57 6.45 -19.53
C THR A 395 10.59 6.06 -20.65
N THR A 396 9.50 5.36 -20.33
CA THR A 396 8.54 4.89 -21.34
C THR A 396 7.50 5.94 -21.75
N VAL A 397 7.37 7.04 -21.01
CA VAL A 397 6.31 8.06 -21.24
C VAL A 397 6.71 9.07 -22.33
N GLU A 398 7.99 9.19 -22.68
CA GLU A 398 8.46 10.22 -23.63
C GLU A 398 8.53 9.77 -25.11
N ARG A 399 8.34 8.49 -25.44
CA ARG A 399 8.37 8.04 -26.86
C ARG A 399 6.98 7.96 -27.48
N GLY A 400 6.29 9.09 -27.47
CA GLY A 400 4.98 9.22 -28.07
C GLY A 400 4.68 10.64 -28.50
N THR A 401 5.56 11.27 -29.29
CA THR A 401 5.18 12.42 -30.15
C THR A 401 6.27 12.68 -31.19
N SER A 402 5.87 12.51 -32.46
CA SER A 402 6.39 13.11 -33.71
C SER A 402 7.91 13.13 -33.95
N GLU A 403 8.35 12.22 -34.82
CA GLU A 403 9.36 12.51 -35.83
C GLU A 403 8.91 13.72 -36.67
N GLN A 404 9.66 14.81 -36.63
CA GLN A 404 9.76 15.71 -37.77
C GLN A 404 11.15 16.36 -37.76
N GLU A 405 11.87 16.10 -38.83
CA GLU A 405 13.16 16.66 -39.18
C GLU A 405 13.08 18.20 -39.20
N ASP A 406 14.06 18.87 -38.59
CA ASP A 406 14.55 20.12 -39.15
C ASP A 406 16.00 20.37 -38.73
N ALA A 407 16.86 20.34 -39.74
CA ALA A 407 18.25 20.76 -39.67
C ALA A 407 18.34 22.28 -39.81
N LYS A 408 19.09 22.96 -38.92
CA LYS A 408 20.01 24.05 -39.27
C LYS A 408 20.69 24.69 -38.05
N SER A 409 21.99 24.98 -38.24
CA SER A 409 22.85 26.03 -37.65
C SER A 409 22.92 26.10 -36.12
N GLY A 410 24.08 25.95 -35.47
CA GLY A 410 25.34 26.61 -35.76
C GLY A 410 25.59 27.71 -34.72
N ILE A 411 26.81 27.75 -34.17
CA ILE A 411 27.42 28.79 -33.30
C ILE A 411 27.47 28.44 -31.79
N SER A 412 28.65 28.01 -31.35
CA SER A 412 29.18 28.26 -30.00
C SER A 412 29.73 29.68 -29.91
N PRO A 413 29.85 30.24 -28.69
CA PRO A 413 31.22 30.49 -28.24
C PRO A 413 31.48 30.18 -26.75
N GLN A 414 32.73 29.78 -26.49
CA GLN A 414 33.40 29.81 -25.19
C GLN A 414 33.73 31.25 -24.76
N LEU A 415 34.00 31.41 -23.45
CA LEU A 415 34.87 32.39 -22.73
C LEU A 415 34.13 32.79 -21.43
N SER A 416 34.73 32.96 -20.25
CA SER A 416 36.10 32.83 -19.74
C SER A 416 36.04 33.08 -18.24
N ALA A 417 36.99 32.54 -17.49
CA ALA A 417 37.20 32.75 -16.06
C ALA A 417 37.78 34.13 -15.71
N SER A 418 37.51 34.60 -14.49
CA SER A 418 38.36 35.50 -13.69
C SER A 418 37.82 35.55 -12.25
N LYS A 419 38.56 34.97 -11.28
CA LYS A 419 39.43 35.64 -10.26
C LYS A 419 38.65 36.47 -9.23
N GLU A 420 38.53 35.96 -8.00
CA GLU A 420 39.39 36.24 -6.85
C GLU A 420 39.33 37.70 -6.36
N HIS A 421 38.75 37.91 -5.18
CA HIS A 421 39.33 38.83 -4.20
C HIS A 421 39.04 38.39 -2.77
N ASP A 422 40.14 38.22 -2.06
CA ASP A 422 40.36 38.01 -0.63
C ASP A 422 40.14 39.32 0.16
N SER A 423 39.59 39.24 1.38
CA SER A 423 40.09 40.00 2.54
C SER A 423 39.25 39.80 3.82
N SER A 424 39.91 39.22 4.83
CA SER A 424 39.97 39.66 6.23
C SER A 424 38.71 39.70 7.14
N THR A 425 38.73 38.79 8.11
CA THR A 425 38.22 38.84 9.51
C THR A 425 38.83 40.02 10.33
N PRO A 426 38.43 40.38 11.59
CA PRO A 426 38.06 39.44 12.67
C PRO A 426 37.09 39.92 13.81
N ARG A 427 36.91 39.01 14.79
CA ARG A 427 36.49 39.20 16.22
C ARG A 427 35.02 39.52 16.48
N SER A 428 34.38 39.16 17.60
CA SER A 428 34.54 38.18 18.69
C SER A 428 33.37 38.50 19.62
N HIS A 429 32.65 37.53 20.19
CA HIS A 429 32.15 37.59 21.57
C HIS A 429 31.42 36.30 21.96
N ALA A 430 32.00 35.60 22.91
CA ALA A 430 31.35 34.58 23.73
C ALA A 430 30.43 35.25 24.76
N ARG A 431 29.30 34.59 25.08
CA ARG A 431 28.64 34.73 26.38
C ARG A 431 27.89 33.46 26.75
N GLU A 432 28.21 32.95 27.93
CA GLU A 432 27.69 31.74 28.56
C GLU A 432 26.27 31.89 29.11
N ALA A 433 25.56 30.74 29.08
CA ALA A 433 24.68 30.13 30.09
C ALA A 433 23.65 30.98 30.88
N ARG A 434 22.40 30.50 30.85
CA ARG A 434 21.65 30.03 32.04
C ARG A 434 20.31 29.38 31.66
N SER A 435 20.11 28.14 32.11
CA SER A 435 18.83 27.42 32.18
C SER A 435 17.96 27.95 33.33
N PRO A 436 16.62 27.76 33.27
CA PRO A 436 16.03 27.00 34.37
C PRO A 436 14.81 26.11 34.02
N SER A 437 14.74 24.99 34.76
CA SER A 437 13.57 24.29 35.32
C SER A 437 12.48 23.67 34.43
N LEU A 438 12.43 22.33 34.48
CA LEU A 438 11.32 21.45 34.06
C LEU A 438 10.19 21.40 35.11
N PRO A 439 8.91 21.33 34.70
CA PRO A 439 7.83 20.82 35.56
C PRO A 439 7.55 19.33 35.31
N ALA A 440 7.08 18.67 36.38
CA ALA A 440 6.85 17.24 36.53
C ALA A 440 5.76 16.65 35.60
N SER A 441 5.95 15.38 35.22
CA SER A 441 5.04 14.59 34.38
C SER A 441 3.85 14.02 35.18
N PRO A 442 2.63 13.99 34.60
CA PRO A 442 1.52 13.21 35.14
C PRO A 442 1.50 11.77 34.59
N VAL A 443 1.11 10.85 35.47
CA VAL A 443 0.97 9.40 35.28
C VAL A 443 -0.23 9.05 34.37
N PRO A 444 -0.14 8.09 33.43
CA PRO A 444 -1.30 7.56 32.71
C PRO A 444 -1.98 6.37 33.43
N PRO A 445 -3.33 6.24 33.36
CA PRO A 445 -4.10 5.15 33.99
C PRO A 445 -4.15 3.86 33.13
N PRO A 446 -4.59 2.71 33.69
CA PRO A 446 -4.25 1.37 33.21
C PRO A 446 -5.14 0.84 32.07
N LEU A 447 -4.57 -0.15 31.36
CA LEU A 447 -5.05 -0.85 30.17
C LEU A 447 -6.33 -1.68 30.36
#